data_AF-A0A6N8EPY6-F1
#
_entry.id   AF-A0A6N8EPY6-F1
#
_cell.length_a   1.000
_cell.length_b   1.000
_cell.length_c   1.000
_cell.angle_alpha   90.00
_cell.angle_beta   90.00
_cell.angle_gamma   90.00
#
_symmetry.space_group_name_H-M   'P 1'
#
loop_
_entity.id
_entity.type
_entity.pdbx_description
1 polymer ?
#
loop_
_entity_poly.entity_id
_entity_poly.type
_entity_poly.pdbx_seq_one_letter_code
_entity_poly.pdbx_strand_id
1 'polypeptide(L)'
;MREIKLTAHQFEEIVFASEHTGHEMKYYFDLQAGEVEMLGDYIDNDPELEERIEEEFGERYIRVPQIESWQSFEDMEEFTETMTDKRMKNSLERALSGGRGVFRRF
;
A
#
# COMPACT_ATOMS: atom_id res chain seq x y z
N MET A 1 14.03 11.13 10.47
CA MET A 1 13.02 10.07 10.24
C MET A 1 12.56 9.61 11.62
N ARG A 2 11.26 9.63 11.91
CA ARG A 2 10.71 9.21 13.21
C ARG A 2 10.45 7.72 13.16
N GLU A 3 10.99 6.97 14.13
CA GLU A 3 10.69 5.54 14.26
C GLU A 3 9.38 5.35 15.03
N ILE A 4 8.53 4.46 14.55
CA ILE A 4 7.24 4.11 15.17
C ILE A 4 7.24 2.60 15.40
N LYS A 5 6.78 2.17 16.58
CA LYS A 5 6.58 0.75 16.88
C LYS A 5 5.15 0.39 16.55
N LEU A 6 4.98 -0.57 15.64
CA LEU A 6 3.68 -1.08 15.24
C LEU A 6 3.45 -2.46 15.86
N THR A 7 2.20 -2.75 16.17
CA THR A 7 1.75 -4.12 16.40
C THR A 7 1.67 -4.87 15.07
N ALA A 8 1.57 -6.20 15.11
CA ALA A 8 1.39 -7.01 13.90
C ALA A 8 0.10 -6.60 13.15
N HIS A 9 -0.98 -6.34 13.88
CA HIS A 9 -2.25 -5.94 13.30
C HIS A 9 -2.16 -4.59 12.58
N GLN A 10 -1.58 -3.58 13.23
CA GLN A 10 -1.37 -2.26 12.62
C GLN A 10 -0.49 -2.33 11.38
N PHE A 11 0.52 -3.20 11.39
CA PHE A 11 1.35 -3.43 10.21
C PHE A 11 0.53 -4.03 9.06
N GLU A 12 -0.30 -5.03 9.32
CA GLU A 12 -1.18 -5.63 8.32
C GLU A 12 -2.16 -4.60 7.72
N GLU A 13 -2.75 -3.74 8.54
CA GLU A 13 -3.66 -2.68 8.08
C GLU A 13 -2.97 -1.64 7.20
N ILE A 14 -1.75 -1.24 7.58
CA ILE A 14 -0.95 -0.32 6.77
C ILE A 14 -0.58 -0.94 5.42
N VAL A 15 -0.19 -2.23 5.42
CA VAL A 15 0.12 -2.95 4.17
C VAL A 15 -1.13 -3.00 3.28
N PHE A 16 -2.28 -3.37 3.84
CA PHE A 16 -3.55 -3.40 3.11
C PHE A 16 -3.89 -2.04 2.48
N ALA A 17 -3.76 -0.96 3.27
CA ALA A 17 -4.00 0.40 2.79
C ALA A 17 -2.98 0.84 1.72
N SER A 18 -1.73 0.36 1.82
CA SER A 18 -0.66 0.70 0.86
C SER A 18 -0.89 0.03 -0.51
N GLU A 19 -1.42 -1.19 -0.54
CA GLU A 19 -1.74 -1.91 -1.78
C GLU A 19 -3.00 -1.38 -2.49
N HIS A 20 -3.73 -0.45 -1.87
CA HIS A 20 -4.91 0.12 -2.48
C HIS A 20 -4.53 1.02 -3.67
N THR A 21 -4.78 0.57 -4.90
CA THR A 21 -4.36 1.29 -6.13
C THR A 21 -5.31 2.40 -6.59
N GLY A 22 -6.48 2.58 -5.95
CA GLY A 22 -7.40 3.65 -6.29
C GLY A 22 -6.93 4.99 -5.74
N HIS A 23 -6.52 5.93 -6.60
CA HIS A 23 -6.12 7.29 -6.15
C HIS A 23 -7.27 8.12 -5.56
N GLU A 24 -8.51 7.66 -5.74
CA GLU A 24 -9.72 8.26 -5.18
C GLU A 24 -9.82 8.06 -3.68
N MET A 25 -9.06 7.11 -3.11
CA MET A 25 -9.00 6.85 -1.68
C MET A 25 -7.63 7.20 -1.11
N LYS A 26 -7.65 7.74 0.10
CA LYS A 26 -6.51 8.30 0.80
C LYS A 26 -6.50 7.75 2.22
N TYR A 27 -5.42 7.09 2.61
CA TYR A 27 -5.30 6.46 3.92
C TYR A 27 -4.28 7.17 4.80
N TYR A 28 -4.60 7.31 6.08
CA TYR A 28 -3.80 8.02 7.07
C TYR A 28 -3.69 7.17 8.33
N PHE A 29 -2.49 7.03 8.88
CA PHE A 29 -2.31 6.34 10.16
C PHE A 29 -2.35 7.37 11.31
N ASP A 30 -3.29 7.19 12.24
CA ASP A 30 -3.41 7.99 13.46
C ASP A 30 -2.40 7.49 14.50
N LEU A 31 -1.37 8.28 14.78
CA LEU A 31 -0.32 7.91 15.75
C LEU A 31 -0.80 7.85 17.20
N GLN A 32 -1.95 8.46 17.51
CA GLN A 32 -2.52 8.49 18.85
C GLN A 32 -3.46 7.32 19.09
N ALA A 33 -4.39 7.08 18.16
CA ALA A 33 -5.32 5.95 18.24
C ALA A 33 -4.65 4.63 17.84
N GLY A 34 -3.68 4.68 16.93
CA GLY A 34 -3.04 3.51 16.35
C GLY A 34 -3.90 2.82 15.29
N GLU A 35 -4.71 3.60 14.57
CA GLU A 35 -5.73 3.14 13.61
C GLU A 35 -5.46 3.73 12.21
N VAL A 36 -5.95 3.08 11.16
CA VAL A 36 -5.90 3.60 9.79
C VAL A 36 -7.24 4.24 9.42
N GLU A 37 -7.20 5.55 9.15
CA GLU A 37 -8.35 6.34 8.71
C GLU A 37 -8.36 6.48 7.19
N MET A 38 -9.55 6.53 6.59
CA MET A 38 -9.75 6.59 5.15
C MET A 38 -10.60 7.81 4.77
N LEU A 39 -10.11 8.58 3.80
CA LEU A 39 -10.86 9.64 3.13
C LEU A 39 -10.98 9.29 1.64
N GLY A 40 -12.15 9.54 1.05
CA GLY A 40 -12.36 9.32 -0.38
C GLY A 40 -12.92 10.54 -1.10
N ASP A 41 -12.54 10.71 -2.37
CA ASP A 41 -12.97 11.85 -3.20
C ASP A 41 -14.45 11.71 -3.65
N TYR A 42 -15.01 10.49 -3.63
CA TYR A 42 -16.38 10.18 -4.10
C TYR A 42 -17.28 9.55 -3.04
N ILE A 43 -16.92 9.72 -1.76
CA ILE A 43 -17.73 9.27 -0.62
C ILE A 43 -18.04 10.46 0.29
N ASP A 44 -19.07 10.32 1.12
CA ASP A 44 -19.37 11.29 2.17
C ASP A 44 -18.40 11.03 3.34
N ASN A 45 -17.34 11.83 3.43
CA ASN A 45 -16.39 11.74 4.52
C ASN A 45 -16.99 12.33 5.80
N ASP A 46 -16.54 11.85 6.95
CA ASP A 46 -16.82 12.53 8.22
C ASP A 46 -16.11 13.90 8.23
N PRO A 47 -16.84 15.03 8.29
CA PRO A 47 -16.23 16.35 8.26
C PRO A 47 -15.30 16.61 9.44
N GLU A 48 -15.60 16.03 10.62
CA GLU A 48 -14.75 16.20 11.81
C GLU A 48 -13.43 15.44 11.65
N LEU A 49 -13.46 14.29 10.96
CA LEU A 49 -12.25 13.54 10.64
C LEU A 49 -11.40 14.27 9.60
N GLU A 50 -12.03 14.81 8.55
CA GLU A 50 -11.34 15.55 7.50
C GLU A 50 -10.64 16.79 8.06
N GLU A 51 -11.35 17.60 8.84
CA GLU A 51 -10.78 18.79 9.53
C GLU A 51 -9.61 18.39 10.44
N ARG A 52 -9.78 17.33 11.24
CA ARG A 52 -8.74 16.88 12.16
C ARG A 52 -7.49 16.35 11.46
N ILE A 53 -7.65 15.63 10.34
CA ILE A 53 -6.54 15.17 9.51
C ILE A 53 -5.81 16.37 8.90
N GLU A 54 -6.53 17.39 8.43
CA GLU A 54 -5.94 18.59 7.84
C GLU A 54 -5.14 19.39 8.89
N GLU A 55 -5.72 19.64 10.07
CA GLU A 55 -5.09 20.43 11.13
C GLU A 55 -3.87 19.75 11.77
N GLU A 56 -3.92 18.42 11.94
CA GLU A 56 -2.87 17.65 12.62
C GLU A 56 -1.98 16.82 11.67
N PHE A 57 -1.99 17.15 10.37
CA PHE A 57 -1.20 16.44 9.36
C PHE A 57 0.30 16.54 9.62
N GLY A 58 0.98 15.40 9.62
CA GLY A 58 2.42 15.30 9.87
C GLY A 58 2.82 15.28 11.36
N GLU A 59 1.91 15.62 12.26
CA GLU A 59 2.12 15.55 13.71
C GLU A 59 1.48 14.30 14.31
N ARG A 60 0.16 14.15 14.12
CA ARG A 60 -0.65 13.01 14.56
C ARG A 60 -0.96 12.07 13.41
N TYR A 61 -1.33 12.60 12.25
CA TYR A 61 -1.67 11.80 11.09
C TYR A 61 -0.51 11.73 10.12
N ILE A 62 -0.14 10.52 9.72
CA ILE A 62 0.84 10.30 8.65
C ILE A 62 0.14 9.68 7.45
N ARG A 63 0.48 10.16 6.25
CA ARG A 63 -0.04 9.56 5.03
C ARG A 63 0.52 8.16 4.86
N VAL A 64 -0.36 7.17 4.65
CA VAL A 64 0.06 5.83 4.26
C VAL A 64 0.57 5.88 2.81
N PRO A 65 1.78 5.38 2.53
CA PRO A 65 2.32 5.36 1.17
C PRO A 65 1.50 4.43 0.29
N GLN A 66 1.27 4.84 -0.95
CA GLN A 66 0.61 4.00 -1.95
C GLN A 66 1.67 3.22 -2.72
N ILE A 67 1.45 1.92 -2.90
CA ILE A 67 2.27 1.06 -3.75
C ILE A 67 1.63 1.09 -5.14
N GLU A 68 2.37 1.62 -6.10
CA GLU A 68 1.90 1.65 -7.47
C GLU A 68 1.95 0.25 -8.09
N SER A 69 1.00 -0.03 -9.00
CA SER A 69 0.95 -1.33 -9.70
C SER A 69 2.25 -1.72 -10.43
N TRP A 70 3.06 -0.74 -10.84
CA TRP A 70 4.36 -0.99 -11.47
C TRP A 70 5.44 -1.34 -10.44
N GLN A 71 5.36 -0.83 -9.21
CA GLN A 71 6.27 -1.19 -8.12
C GLN A 71 6.01 -2.62 -7.66
N SER A 72 4.74 -2.99 -7.44
CA SER A 72 4.41 -4.38 -7.11
C SER A 72 4.83 -5.37 -8.20
N PHE A 73 4.84 -4.94 -9.47
CA PHE A 73 5.35 -5.76 -10.57
C PHE A 73 6.88 -5.92 -10.48
N GLU A 74 7.61 -4.84 -10.21
CA GLU A 74 9.06 -4.88 -9.99
C GLU A 74 9.42 -5.77 -8.80
N ASP A 75 8.68 -5.69 -7.68
CA ASP A 75 8.86 -6.57 -6.53
C ASP A 75 8.73 -8.06 -6.90
N MET A 76 7.79 -8.40 -7.79
CA MET A 76 7.62 -9.78 -8.29
C MET A 76 8.79 -10.21 -9.19
N GLU A 77 9.33 -9.32 -10.02
CA GLU A 77 10.51 -9.59 -10.83
C GLU A 77 11.74 -9.81 -9.94
N GLU A 78 12.01 -8.90 -9.00
CA GLU A 78 13.12 -9.01 -8.04
C GLU A 78 13.02 -10.28 -7.19
N PHE A 79 11.83 -10.60 -6.66
CA PHE A 79 11.62 -11.85 -5.93
C PHE A 79 11.94 -13.08 -6.79
N THR A 80 11.49 -13.08 -8.05
CA THR A 80 11.76 -14.18 -8.99
C THR A 80 13.27 -14.36 -9.22
N GLU A 81 14.04 -13.28 -9.24
CA GLU A 81 15.50 -13.35 -9.39
C GLU A 81 16.19 -14.07 -8.22
N THR A 82 15.68 -13.89 -7.00
CA THR A 82 16.23 -14.52 -5.78
C THR A 82 16.02 -16.03 -5.70
N MET A 83 15.15 -16.60 -6.55
CA MET A 83 14.82 -18.03 -6.51
C MET A 83 15.98 -18.92 -6.93
N THR A 84 16.31 -19.89 -6.07
CA THR A 84 17.35 -20.90 -6.33
C THR A 84 16.82 -22.12 -7.09
N ASP A 85 15.54 -22.47 -6.92
CA ASP A 85 14.89 -23.54 -7.68
C ASP A 85 14.63 -23.08 -9.13
N LYS A 86 15.36 -23.66 -10.07
CA LYS A 86 15.28 -23.30 -11.50
C LYS A 86 13.91 -23.57 -12.13
N ARG A 87 13.17 -24.59 -11.66
CA ARG A 87 11.83 -24.88 -12.21
C ARG A 87 10.82 -23.84 -11.77
N MET A 88 10.88 -23.43 -10.50
CA MET A 88 10.01 -22.37 -9.96
C MET A 88 10.34 -21.04 -10.62
N LYS A 89 11.63 -20.69 -10.69
CA LYS A 89 12.11 -19.46 -11.36
C LYS A 89 11.61 -19.36 -12.79
N ASN A 90 11.87 -20.37 -13.63
CA ASN A 90 11.42 -20.37 -15.02
C ASN A 90 9.89 -20.26 -15.16
N SER A 91 9.12 -20.82 -14.21
CA SER A 91 7.66 -20.74 -14.22
C SER A 91 7.19 -19.31 -13.95
N LEU A 92 7.78 -18.62 -12.98
CA LEU A 92 7.47 -17.23 -12.66
C LEU A 92 7.93 -16.27 -13.76
N GLU A 93 9.15 -16.43 -14.29
CA GLU A 93 9.65 -15.63 -15.41
C GLU A 93 8.70 -15.71 -16.61
N ARG A 94 8.21 -16.91 -16.93
CA ARG A 94 7.22 -17.11 -18.00
C ARG A 94 5.85 -16.49 -17.67
N ALA A 95 5.43 -16.49 -16.41
CA ALA A 95 4.20 -15.81 -16.01
C ALA A 95 4.32 -14.29 -16.13
N LEU A 96 5.51 -13.74 -15.84
CA LEU A 96 5.81 -12.30 -15.90
C LEU A 96 6.18 -11.83 -17.31
N SER A 97 6.44 -12.73 -18.27
CA SER A 97 6.92 -12.37 -19.62
C SER A 97 5.96 -11.51 -20.45
N GLY A 98 4.70 -11.36 -20.02
CA GLY A 98 3.74 -10.43 -20.61
C GLY A 98 3.98 -8.96 -20.26
N GLY A 99 4.95 -8.67 -19.39
CA GLY A 99 5.29 -7.34 -18.87
C GLY A 99 4.22 -6.78 -17.94
N ARG A 100 4.34 -5.49 -17.62
CA ARG A 100 3.50 -4.73 -16.67
C ARG A 100 1.98 -4.78 -16.93
N GLY A 101 1.55 -5.30 -18.09
CA GLY A 101 0.14 -5.48 -18.45
C GLY A 101 -0.39 -6.89 -18.24
N VAL A 102 0.42 -7.86 -17.77
CA VAL A 102 0.01 -9.27 -17.72
C VAL A 102 -1.18 -9.51 -16.80
N PHE A 103 -1.26 -8.76 -15.69
CA PHE A 103 -2.36 -8.86 -14.72
C PHE A 103 -3.63 -8.11 -15.14
N ARG A 104 -3.56 -7.24 -16.15
CA ARG A 104 -4.73 -6.53 -16.71
C ARG A 104 -5.43 -7.32 -17.83
N ARG A 105 -4.90 -8.49 -18.19
CA ARG A 105 -5.42 -9.35 -19.27
C ARG A 105 -6.33 -10.47 -18.75
N PHE A 106 -6.53 -10.56 -17.45
CA PHE A 106 -7.40 -11.52 -16.77
C PHE A 106 -8.60 -10.80 -16.14
#